data_AF-A0A1D9BIG4-F1
#
_entry.id   AF-A0A1D9BIG4-F1
#
_cell.length_a   1.000
_cell.length_b   1.000
_cell.length_c   1.000
_cell.angle_alpha   90.00
_cell.angle_beta   90.00
_cell.angle_gamma   90.00
#
_symmetry.space_group_name_H-M   'P 1'
#
loop_
_entity.id
_entity.type
_entity.pdbx_description
1 polymer ?
#
loop_
_entity_poly.entity_id
_entity_poly.type
_entity_poly.pdbx_seq_one_letter_code
_entity_poly.pdbx_strand_id
1 'polypeptide(L)'
;MQIASFADFLIAASQQPEPQRLLFVFTRAELPADATAEEKARFERGEGGTLEPVMCVDKLPSEIADFAQLKAESAQIPQSWDIGFVASLGGRAGRAPGSDEAGEPLERMVGMIKQGHVGQFLAFDRNGEMLQFG
;
A
#
# COMPACT_ATOMS: atom_id res chain seq x y z
N MET A 1 4.79 3.20 -19.54
CA MET A 1 5.91 2.75 -18.68
C MET A 1 5.41 1.59 -17.84
N GLN A 2 6.16 0.50 -17.72
CA GLN A 2 5.82 -0.60 -16.79
C GLN A 2 6.38 -0.26 -15.42
N ILE A 3 5.58 -0.38 -14.36
CA ILE A 3 6.03 -0.15 -12.99
C ILE A 3 6.53 -1.49 -12.45
N ALA A 4 7.85 -1.64 -12.34
CA ALA A 4 8.50 -2.87 -11.87
C ALA A 4 9.16 -2.71 -10.49
N SER A 5 9.25 -1.48 -9.99
CA SER A 5 9.84 -1.15 -8.69
C SER A 5 9.13 0.03 -8.03
N PHE A 6 9.38 0.22 -6.74
CA PHE A 6 8.92 1.40 -6.01
C PHE A 6 9.45 2.71 -6.61
N ALA A 7 10.69 2.71 -7.10
CA ALA A 7 11.29 3.87 -7.76
C ALA A 7 10.55 4.21 -9.07
N ASP A 8 10.24 3.19 -9.90
CA ASP A 8 9.45 3.38 -11.12
C ASP A 8 8.06 3.94 -10.79
N PHE A 9 7.45 3.49 -9.69
CA PHE A 9 6.18 4.00 -9.22
C PHE A 9 6.26 5.49 -8.85
N LEU A 10 7.24 5.91 -8.05
CA LEU A 10 7.39 7.32 -7.69
C LEU A 10 7.66 8.20 -8.91
N ILE A 11 8.47 7.71 -9.86
CA ILE A 11 8.70 8.39 -11.13
C ILE A 11 7.39 8.51 -11.92
N ALA A 12 6.62 7.42 -12.03
CA ALA A 12 5.34 7.39 -12.74
C ALA A 12 4.35 8.40 -12.16
N ALA A 13 4.24 8.45 -10.84
CA ALA A 13 3.35 9.36 -10.12
C ALA A 13 3.77 10.82 -10.30
N SER A 14 5.08 11.10 -10.32
CA SER A 14 5.62 12.46 -10.49
C SER A 14 5.51 12.97 -11.94
N GLN A 15 5.38 12.07 -12.92
CA GLN A 15 5.24 12.41 -14.34
C GLN A 15 3.78 12.55 -14.80
N GLN A 16 2.80 12.36 -13.91
CA GLN A 16 1.40 12.55 -14.28
C GLN A 16 1.11 14.01 -14.66
N PRO A 17 0.22 14.27 -15.65
CA PRO A 17 -0.14 15.63 -16.04
C PRO A 17 -0.74 16.45 -14.89
N GLU A 18 -1.55 15.78 -14.05
CA GLU A 18 -2.08 16.34 -12.81
C GLU A 18 -1.26 15.85 -11.63
N PRO A 19 -0.84 16.72 -10.69
CA PRO A 19 -0.13 16.30 -9.50
C PRO A 19 -0.92 15.28 -8.69
N GLN A 20 -0.24 14.26 -8.16
CA GLN A 20 -0.87 13.16 -7.45
C GLN A 20 -0.67 13.29 -5.93
N ARG A 21 -1.60 12.75 -5.15
CA ARG A 21 -1.38 12.36 -3.75
C ARG A 21 -1.38 10.85 -3.66
N LEU A 22 -0.35 10.29 -3.07
CA LEU A 22 -0.18 8.84 -2.91
C LEU A 22 -0.85 8.39 -1.62
N LEU A 23 -1.61 7.30 -1.72
CA LEU A 23 -2.37 6.72 -0.62
C LEU A 23 -1.75 5.37 -0.29
N PHE A 24 -1.28 5.21 0.94
CA PHE A 24 -0.65 3.99 1.42
C PHE A 24 -1.51 3.35 2.49
N VAL A 25 -1.70 2.04 2.36
CA VAL A 25 -2.29 1.19 3.40
C VAL A 25 -1.33 0.06 3.69
N PHE A 26 -0.80 0.03 4.90
CA PHE A 26 0.07 -1.03 5.39
C PHE A 26 -0.76 -2.05 6.15
N THR A 27 -0.60 -3.31 5.82
CA THR A 27 -1.35 -4.41 6.41
C THR A 27 -0.42 -5.43 7.07
N ARG A 28 -0.96 -6.11 8.06
CA ARG A 28 -0.39 -7.31 8.66
C ARG A 28 -1.15 -8.52 8.15
N ALA A 29 -0.43 -9.55 7.74
CA ALA A 29 -1.03 -10.83 7.40
C ALA A 29 -1.37 -11.56 8.70
N GLU A 30 -2.62 -11.99 8.83
CA GLU A 30 -3.12 -12.71 10.00
C GLU A 30 -3.79 -14.00 9.58
N LEU A 31 -3.75 -14.97 10.49
CA LEU A 31 -4.46 -16.22 10.32
C LEU A 31 -5.62 -16.29 11.32
N PRO A 32 -6.85 -16.61 10.88
CA PRO A 32 -7.98 -16.83 11.78
C PRO A 32 -7.68 -17.93 12.81
N ALA A 33 -8.20 -17.77 14.03
CA ALA A 33 -7.97 -18.72 15.12
C ALA A 33 -8.50 -20.14 14.79
N ASP A 34 -9.55 -20.22 13.99
CA ASP A 34 -10.21 -21.43 13.52
C ASP A 34 -9.69 -21.94 12.17
N ALA A 35 -8.59 -21.39 11.66
CA ALA A 35 -8.00 -21.81 10.40
C ALA A 35 -7.66 -23.31 10.37
N THR A 36 -8.02 -23.94 9.27
CA THR A 36 -7.74 -25.35 8.97
C THR A 36 -6.24 -25.60 8.83
N ALA A 37 -5.83 -26.88 8.87
CA ALA A 37 -4.44 -27.25 8.66
C ALA A 37 -3.92 -26.83 7.27
N GLU A 38 -4.78 -26.84 6.25
CA GLU A 38 -4.44 -26.40 4.90
C GLU A 38 -4.23 -24.89 4.84
N GLU A 39 -5.11 -24.09 5.48
CA GLU A 39 -4.96 -22.64 5.56
C GLU A 39 -3.72 -22.23 6.35
N LYS A 40 -3.39 -22.95 7.44
CA LYS A 40 -2.13 -22.79 8.19
C LYS A 40 -0.92 -23.01 7.30
N ALA A 41 -0.89 -24.14 6.59
CA ALA A 41 0.22 -24.47 5.70
C ALA A 41 0.37 -23.47 4.55
N ARG A 42 -0.74 -22.91 4.03
CA ARG A 42 -0.73 -21.85 3.02
C ARG A 42 -0.18 -20.54 3.58
N PHE A 43 -0.64 -20.15 4.77
CA PHE A 43 -0.17 -18.94 5.45
C PHE A 43 1.33 -18.99 5.79
N GLU A 44 1.84 -20.15 6.22
CA GLU A 44 3.28 -20.36 6.45
C GLU A 44 4.14 -20.20 5.18
N ARG A 45 3.54 -20.38 3.99
CA ARG A 45 4.18 -20.11 2.69
C ARG A 45 3.92 -18.70 2.17
N GLY A 46 3.20 -17.86 2.91
CA GLY A 46 2.77 -16.52 2.48
C GLY A 46 1.60 -16.53 1.48
N GLU A 47 0.92 -17.66 1.28
CA GLU A 47 -0.10 -17.88 0.25
C GLU A 47 -1.53 -17.96 0.84
N GLY A 48 -1.85 -17.13 1.83
CA GLY A 48 -3.16 -17.12 2.50
C GLY A 48 -3.21 -16.19 3.69
N GLY A 49 -4.32 -16.28 4.46
CA GLY A 49 -4.60 -15.39 5.58
C GLY A 49 -5.43 -14.17 5.20
N THR A 50 -5.75 -13.37 6.20
CA THR A 50 -6.46 -12.10 6.06
C THR A 50 -5.47 -10.95 6.21
N LEU A 51 -5.67 -9.88 5.44
CA LEU A 51 -4.87 -8.67 5.54
C LEU A 51 -5.56 -7.67 6.46
N GLU A 52 -5.01 -7.45 7.65
CA GLU A 52 -5.51 -6.44 8.57
C GLU A 52 -4.73 -5.13 8.41
N PRO A 53 -5.38 -4.01 8.01
CA PRO A 53 -4.75 -2.70 7.95
C PRO A 53 -4.30 -2.22 9.33
N VAL A 54 -3.03 -1.87 9.44
CA VAL A 54 -2.41 -1.41 10.70
C VAL A 54 -1.97 0.05 10.64
N MET A 55 -1.79 0.61 9.45
CA MET A 55 -1.42 2.01 9.25
C MET A 55 -1.91 2.50 7.89
N CYS A 56 -2.42 3.73 7.85
CA CYS A 56 -2.78 4.45 6.63
C CYS A 56 -2.04 5.78 6.61
N VAL A 57 -1.39 6.12 5.51
CA VAL A 57 -0.71 7.41 5.34
C VAL A 57 -0.94 7.94 3.93
N ASP A 58 -1.09 9.24 3.79
CA ASP A 58 -1.07 9.93 2.51
C ASP A 58 0.16 10.83 2.41
N LYS A 59 0.77 10.87 1.22
CA LYS A 59 1.97 11.67 0.95
C LYS A 59 1.95 12.17 -0.50
N LEU A 60 2.52 13.34 -0.75
CA LEU A 60 2.89 13.78 -2.08
C LEU A 60 4.09 12.96 -2.57
N PRO A 61 4.23 12.72 -3.89
CA PRO A 61 5.44 12.09 -4.44
C PRO A 61 6.73 12.79 -4.01
N SER A 62 6.72 14.13 -3.88
CA SER A 62 7.88 14.93 -3.46
C SER A 62 8.24 14.78 -1.98
N GLU A 63 7.36 14.22 -1.14
CA GLU A 63 7.62 13.97 0.28
C GLU A 63 8.33 12.62 0.52
N ILE A 64 8.49 11.80 -0.53
CA ILE A 64 9.10 10.48 -0.47
C ILE A 64 10.35 10.50 -1.35
N ALA A 65 11.52 10.50 -0.73
CA ALA A 65 12.80 10.39 -1.43
C ALA A 65 12.99 9.00 -2.02
N ASP A 66 12.74 7.97 -1.21
CA ASP A 66 12.87 6.56 -1.61
C ASP A 66 12.08 5.64 -0.65
N PHE A 67 12.14 4.34 -0.91
CA PHE A 67 11.52 3.33 -0.06
C PHE A 67 12.16 3.25 1.33
N ALA A 68 13.46 3.54 1.46
CA ALA A 68 14.16 3.46 2.73
C ALA A 68 13.64 4.52 3.73
N GLN A 69 13.32 5.72 3.24
CA GLN A 69 12.63 6.74 4.03
C GLN A 69 11.27 6.23 4.51
N LEU A 70 10.44 5.71 3.60
CA LEU A 70 9.10 5.20 3.95
C LEU A 70 9.17 4.07 4.97
N LYS A 71 10.11 3.14 4.80
CA LYS A 71 10.38 2.05 5.74
C LYS A 71 10.81 2.57 7.12
N ALA A 72 11.73 3.53 7.16
CA ALA A 72 12.20 4.14 8.41
C ALA A 72 11.07 4.85 9.17
N GLU A 73 10.22 5.60 8.47
CA GLU A 73 9.04 6.26 9.07
C GLU A 73 8.04 5.23 9.59
N SER A 74 7.74 4.19 8.80
CA SER A 74 6.83 3.12 9.21
C SER A 74 7.29 2.36 10.46
N ALA A 75 8.60 2.25 10.68
CA ALA A 75 9.19 1.56 11.81
C ALA A 75 9.06 2.35 13.13
N GLN A 76 8.71 3.64 13.08
CA GLN A 76 8.43 4.44 14.28
C GLN A 76 7.07 4.10 14.89
N ILE A 77 6.20 3.41 14.14
CA ILE A 77 4.89 2.99 14.60
C ILE A 77 5.01 1.61 15.27
N PRO A 78 4.47 1.39 16.48
CA PRO A 78 4.63 0.13 17.21
C PRO A 78 4.10 -1.11 16.49
N GLN A 79 3.14 -0.94 15.59
CA GLN A 79 2.51 -2.02 14.85
C GLN A 79 3.41 -2.49 13.68
N SER A 80 3.77 -3.76 13.69
CA SER A 80 4.42 -4.40 12.54
C SER A 80 3.44 -4.58 11.39
N TRP A 81 3.83 -4.15 10.19
CA TRP A 81 3.16 -4.45 8.92
C TRP A 81 3.98 -5.45 8.10
N ASP A 82 3.37 -6.20 7.17
CA ASP A 82 4.03 -7.17 6.28
C ASP A 82 3.97 -6.75 4.81
N ILE A 83 2.83 -6.19 4.38
CA ILE A 83 2.58 -5.76 3.00
C ILE A 83 2.12 -4.30 3.01
N GLY A 84 2.67 -3.49 2.11
CA GLY A 84 2.18 -2.15 1.84
C GLY A 84 1.48 -2.10 0.48
N PHE A 85 0.28 -1.54 0.45
CA PHE A 85 -0.48 -1.25 -0.75
C PHE A 85 -0.42 0.24 -1.05
N VAL A 86 -0.33 0.61 -2.32
CA VAL A 86 -0.34 2.00 -2.76
C VAL A 86 -1.25 2.24 -3.96
N ALA A 87 -1.96 3.36 -3.90
CA ALA A 87 -2.72 3.94 -4.99
C ALA A 87 -2.39 5.42 -5.16
N SER A 88 -2.73 6.01 -6.30
CA SER A 88 -2.58 7.45 -6.56
C SER A 88 -3.95 8.12 -6.70
N LEU A 89 -4.16 9.20 -5.96
CA LEU A 89 -5.29 10.10 -6.09
C LEU A 89 -4.89 11.29 -6.96
N GLY A 90 -5.55 11.43 -8.10
CA GLY A 90 -5.27 12.49 -9.06
C GLY A 90 -5.77 13.85 -8.61
N GLY A 91 -4.93 14.86 -8.81
CA GLY A 91 -5.27 16.26 -8.61
C GLY A 91 -6.15 16.84 -9.70
N ARG A 92 -6.41 18.15 -9.57
CA ARG A 92 -7.20 18.92 -10.53
C ARG A 92 -6.62 20.31 -10.72
N ALA A 93 -6.59 20.76 -11.97
CA ALA A 93 -6.14 22.11 -12.34
C ALA A 93 -4.71 22.41 -11.85
N GLY A 94 -3.82 21.42 -11.95
CA GLY A 94 -2.41 21.55 -11.56
C GLY A 94 -2.18 21.56 -10.05
N ARG A 95 -3.15 21.12 -9.25
CA ARG A 95 -3.03 21.04 -7.78
C ARG A 95 -3.26 19.62 -7.30
N ALA A 96 -2.33 19.13 -6.49
CA ALA A 96 -2.48 17.85 -5.81
C ALA A 96 -3.68 17.91 -4.84
N PRO A 97 -4.37 16.78 -4.61
CA PRO A 97 -5.39 16.70 -3.57
C PRO A 97 -4.80 17.03 -2.20
N GLY A 98 -5.60 17.68 -1.35
CA GLY A 98 -5.28 17.87 0.06
C GLY A 98 -5.32 16.56 0.84
N SER A 99 -4.71 16.54 2.03
CA SER A 99 -4.80 15.38 2.94
C SER A 99 -6.23 15.18 3.47
N ASP A 100 -7.02 16.25 3.57
CA ASP A 100 -8.45 16.19 3.87
C ASP A 100 -9.24 15.47 2.77
N GLU A 101 -8.85 15.64 1.50
CA GLU A 101 -9.44 14.94 0.35
C GLU A 101 -9.00 13.47 0.27
N ALA A 102 -7.93 13.07 0.97
CA ALA A 102 -7.40 11.70 0.97
C ALA A 102 -8.17 10.74 1.89
N GLY A 103 -8.92 11.25 2.86
CA GLY A 103 -9.60 10.45 3.90
C GLY A 103 -10.58 9.42 3.33
N GLU A 104 -11.60 9.86 2.58
CA GLU A 104 -12.61 8.94 2.01
C GLU A 104 -11.98 7.93 1.02
N PRO A 105 -11.07 8.33 0.10
CA PRO A 105 -10.34 7.38 -0.73
C PRO A 105 -9.53 6.34 0.06
N LEU A 106 -8.86 6.73 1.16
CA LEU A 106 -8.13 5.80 2.03
C LEU A 106 -9.06 4.81 2.71
N GLU A 107 -10.19 5.26 3.26
CA GLU A 107 -11.19 4.37 3.87
C GLU A 107 -11.74 3.36 2.86
N ARG A 108 -11.99 3.81 1.62
CA ARG A 108 -12.42 2.92 0.53
C ARG A 108 -11.33 1.90 0.18
N MET A 109 -10.07 2.34 0.09
CA MET A 109 -8.92 1.47 -0.14
C MET A 109 -8.80 0.39 0.95
N VAL A 110 -8.91 0.79 2.22
CA VAL A 110 -8.97 -0.12 3.38
C VAL A 110 -10.09 -1.14 3.23
N GLY A 111 -11.30 -0.70 2.88
CA GLY A 111 -12.45 -1.58 2.69
C GLY A 111 -12.22 -2.62 1.58
N MET A 112 -11.61 -2.22 0.47
CA MET A 112 -11.29 -3.12 -0.64
C MET A 112 -10.21 -4.14 -0.25
N ILE A 113 -9.17 -3.71 0.47
CA ILE A 113 -8.11 -4.61 0.97
C ILE A 113 -8.68 -5.65 1.94
N LYS A 114 -9.54 -5.25 2.88
CA LYS A 114 -10.21 -6.18 3.81
C LYS A 114 -11.09 -7.21 3.10
N GLN A 115 -11.62 -6.87 1.94
CA GLN A 115 -12.41 -7.78 1.09
C GLN A 115 -11.54 -8.64 0.16
N GLY A 116 -10.22 -8.50 0.19
CA GLY A 116 -9.28 -9.19 -0.71
C GLY A 116 -9.21 -8.60 -2.12
N HIS A 117 -9.86 -7.45 -2.38
CA HIS A 117 -9.84 -6.77 -3.67
C HIS A 117 -8.58 -5.89 -3.82
N VAL A 118 -7.43 -6.55 -3.95
CA VAL A 118 -6.11 -5.91 -3.97
C VAL A 118 -5.49 -5.73 -5.36
N GLY A 119 -5.99 -6.43 -6.38
CA GLY A 119 -5.37 -6.47 -7.72
C GLY A 119 -5.31 -5.13 -8.48
N GLN A 120 -6.00 -4.11 -7.98
CA GLN A 120 -5.98 -2.75 -8.54
C GLN A 120 -4.90 -1.84 -7.91
N PHE A 121 -4.26 -2.31 -6.83
CA PHE A 121 -3.22 -1.56 -6.12
C PHE A 121 -1.85 -2.11 -6.48
N LEU A 122 -0.85 -1.24 -6.46
CA LEU A 122 0.52 -1.71 -6.39
C LEU A 122 0.79 -2.16 -4.96
N ALA A 123 1.60 -3.19 -4.82
CA ALA A 123 1.94 -3.72 -3.52
C ALA A 123 3.42 -4.02 -3.41
N PHE A 124 3.94 -3.92 -2.20
CA PHE A 124 5.34 -4.16 -1.89
C PHE A 124 5.50 -4.82 -0.53
N ASP A 125 6.57 -5.59 -0.37
CA ASP A 125 6.96 -6.17 0.91
C ASP A 125 7.81 -5.19 1.75
N ARG A 126 8.29 -5.66 2.91
CA ARG A 126 9.19 -4.89 3.79
C ARG A 126 10.54 -4.53 3.19
N ASN A 127 10.95 -5.16 2.10
CA ASN A 127 12.20 -4.91 1.40
C ASN A 127 12.00 -3.95 0.22
N GLY A 128 10.74 -3.63 -0.12
CA GLY A 128 10.39 -2.79 -1.25
C GLY A 128 10.29 -3.59 -2.55
N GLU A 129 10.28 -4.93 -2.46
CA GLU A 129 10.05 -5.80 -3.60
C GLU A 129 8.58 -5.77 -3.97
N MET A 130 8.31 -5.57 -5.26
CA MET A 130 6.93 -5.50 -5.77
C MET A 130 6.29 -6.88 -5.69
N LEU A 131 5.11 -6.93 -5.08
CA LEU A 131 4.29 -8.14 -5.01
C LEU A 131 3.28 -8.13 -6.15
N GLN A 132 3.08 -9.30 -6.75
CA GLN A 132 2.07 -9.51 -7.79
C GLN A 132 0.97 -10.41 -7.23
N PHE A 133 -0.26 -9.94 -7.29
CA PHE A 133 -1.44 -10.72 -6.94
C PHE A 133 -2.15 -11.11 -8.23
N GLY A 134 -2.28 -12.42 -8.47
CA GLY A 134 -2.90 -13.01 -9.66
C GLY A 134 -4.29 -13.57 -9.38
#